data_AF-A0A1T2L4N5-F1
#
_entry.id   AF-A0A1T2L4N5-F1
#
_cell.length_a   1.000
_cell.length_b   1.000
_cell.length_c   1.000
_cell.angle_alpha   90.00
_cell.angle_beta   90.00
_cell.angle_gamma   90.00
#
_symmetry.space_group_name_H-M   'P 1'
#
loop_
_entity.id
_entity.type
_entity.pdbx_description
1 polymer ?
#
loop_
_entity_poly.entity_id
_entity_poly.type
_entity_poly.pdbx_seq_one_letter_code
_entity_poly.pdbx_strand_id
1 'polypeptide(L)'
;MAKSTCLRAVFAASLILFWIGPSTAYASSYEEAVSRWSSYEDVGKWLNSNFSFDRSRLGSVQKRIRTQGPKGLLARNPSATYDDKAGYCVDSANLALDALNRIDPSYKARWIFVRNGTGKIHHWATGFTVEGKLHVMDFGAGPHWSEMKGIHGPYESLDEYANFLSSLNLQGFSVGEVVWRNQFPGQED
;
A
#
# COMPACT_ATOMS: atom_id res chain seq x y z
N MET A 1 -90.46 1.63 -9.14
CA MET A 1 -89.71 0.37 -9.29
C MET A 1 -88.64 0.57 -10.35
N ALA A 2 -87.38 0.74 -9.93
CA ALA A 2 -86.24 0.80 -10.84
C ALA A 2 -85.12 -0.04 -10.21
N LYS A 3 -84.72 -1.10 -10.92
CA LYS A 3 -83.56 -1.94 -10.61
C LYS A 3 -82.34 -1.26 -11.21
N SER A 4 -81.22 -1.21 -10.49
CA SER A 4 -79.93 -1.50 -11.12
C SER A 4 -78.89 -1.86 -10.08
N THR A 5 -78.07 -2.82 -10.48
CA THR A 5 -77.37 -3.78 -9.65
C THR A 5 -75.93 -3.31 -9.40
N CYS A 6 -75.48 -3.46 -8.15
CA CYS A 6 -74.13 -3.16 -7.70
C CYS A 6 -73.14 -4.21 -8.26
N LEU A 7 -72.19 -3.79 -9.10
CA LEU A 7 -71.06 -4.63 -9.52
C LEU A 7 -69.82 -4.19 -8.72
N ARG A 8 -69.32 -5.09 -7.87
CA ARG A 8 -68.19 -4.86 -6.97
C ARG A 8 -66.85 -4.95 -7.71
N ALA A 9 -65.93 -4.09 -7.27
CA ALA A 9 -64.60 -3.85 -7.78
C ALA A 9 -63.67 -5.08 -7.77
N VAL A 10 -62.83 -5.17 -8.80
CA VAL A 10 -61.71 -6.10 -8.91
C VAL A 10 -60.51 -5.51 -8.16
N PHE A 11 -60.03 -6.20 -7.12
CA PHE A 11 -58.75 -5.89 -6.47
C PHE A 11 -57.61 -6.57 -7.24
N ALA A 12 -56.77 -5.78 -7.92
CA ALA A 12 -55.51 -6.24 -8.47
C ALA A 12 -54.42 -6.13 -7.38
N ALA A 13 -53.96 -7.28 -6.87
CA ALA A 13 -52.83 -7.35 -5.96
C ALA A 13 -51.53 -7.11 -6.74
N SER A 14 -50.84 -6.01 -6.45
CA SER A 14 -49.51 -5.71 -6.99
C SER A 14 -48.45 -6.49 -6.20
N LEU A 15 -47.87 -7.52 -6.81
CA LEU A 15 -46.68 -8.20 -6.30
C LEU A 15 -45.47 -7.28 -6.48
N ILE A 16 -44.96 -6.69 -5.40
CA ILE A 16 -43.66 -6.03 -5.39
C ILE A 16 -42.59 -7.11 -5.19
N LEU A 17 -41.96 -7.53 -6.28
CA LEU A 17 -40.77 -8.37 -6.26
C LEU A 17 -39.55 -7.50 -5.89
N PHE A 18 -39.12 -7.58 -4.63
CA PHE A 18 -37.81 -7.10 -4.21
C PHE A 18 -36.72 -7.96 -4.87
N TRP A 19 -36.14 -7.44 -5.96
CA TRP A 19 -34.91 -7.97 -6.52
C TRP A 19 -33.75 -7.61 -5.60
N ILE A 20 -33.41 -8.49 -4.67
CA ILE A 20 -32.10 -8.49 -4.02
C ILE A 20 -31.13 -9.09 -5.04
N GLY A 21 -30.62 -8.24 -5.95
CA GLY A 21 -29.52 -8.63 -6.81
C GLY A 21 -28.29 -8.92 -5.95
N PRO A 22 -27.50 -9.97 -6.23
CA PRO A 22 -26.23 -10.16 -5.57
C PRO A 22 -25.35 -8.95 -5.92
N SER A 23 -24.95 -8.18 -4.90
CA SER A 23 -23.86 -7.21 -5.05
C SER A 23 -22.59 -8.01 -5.34
N THR A 24 -22.32 -8.24 -6.62
CA THR A 24 -21.01 -8.67 -7.08
C THR A 24 -20.07 -7.52 -6.78
N ALA A 25 -19.41 -7.56 -5.63
CA ALA A 25 -18.28 -6.70 -5.32
C ALA A 25 -17.21 -6.98 -6.37
N TYR A 26 -17.22 -6.22 -7.46
CA TYR A 26 -16.13 -6.21 -8.42
C TYR A 26 -14.88 -5.80 -7.63
N ALA A 27 -13.88 -6.67 -7.59
CA ALA A 27 -12.57 -6.26 -7.14
C ALA A 27 -12.11 -5.17 -8.12
N SER A 28 -12.07 -3.92 -7.67
CA SER A 28 -11.62 -2.80 -8.50
C SER A 28 -10.17 -3.02 -8.86
N SER A 29 -9.80 -2.81 -10.12
CA SER A 29 -8.40 -2.94 -10.55
C SER A 29 -7.51 -1.89 -9.87
N TYR A 30 -6.20 -2.09 -9.90
CA TYR A 30 -5.25 -1.08 -9.42
C TYR A 30 -5.45 0.28 -10.11
N GLU A 31 -5.67 0.28 -11.43
CA GLU A 31 -5.93 1.50 -12.21
C GLU A 31 -7.18 2.25 -11.73
N GLU A 32 -8.26 1.52 -11.45
CA GLU A 32 -9.50 2.09 -10.91
C GLU A 32 -9.28 2.61 -9.49
N ALA A 33 -8.54 1.89 -8.65
CA ALA A 33 -8.20 2.32 -7.30
C ALA A 33 -7.39 3.62 -7.30
N VAL A 34 -6.31 3.70 -8.08
CA VAL A 34 -5.48 4.91 -8.19
C VAL A 34 -6.28 6.09 -8.72
N SER A 35 -7.22 5.87 -9.65
CA SER A 35 -8.10 6.93 -10.16
C SER A 35 -9.08 7.50 -9.11
N ARG A 36 -9.34 6.74 -8.04
CA ARG A 36 -10.23 7.12 -6.94
C ARG A 36 -9.49 7.69 -5.74
N TRP A 37 -8.25 7.26 -5.51
CA TRP A 37 -7.41 7.84 -4.47
C TRP A 37 -7.11 9.29 -4.80
N SER A 38 -7.27 10.13 -3.79
CA SER A 38 -7.16 11.58 -3.91
C SER A 38 -5.98 12.16 -3.14
N SER A 39 -5.37 11.35 -2.26
CA SER A 39 -4.27 11.78 -1.42
C SER A 39 -3.37 10.62 -0.98
N TYR A 40 -2.23 10.95 -0.36
CA TYR A 40 -1.32 9.95 0.19
C TYR A 40 -1.95 9.16 1.36
N GLU A 41 -2.89 9.75 2.09
CA GLU A 41 -3.62 9.08 3.16
C GLU A 41 -4.50 7.95 2.61
N ASP A 42 -5.09 8.09 1.42
CA ASP A 42 -5.88 7.02 0.81
C ASP A 42 -5.02 5.79 0.50
N VAL A 43 -3.81 6.02 -0.05
CA VAL A 43 -2.82 4.96 -0.33
C VAL A 43 -2.38 4.29 0.98
N GLY A 44 -2.04 5.09 1.99
CA GLY A 44 -1.63 4.57 3.30
C GLY A 44 -2.74 3.79 4.01
N LYS A 45 -3.99 4.26 3.93
CA LYS A 45 -5.16 3.55 4.48
C LYS A 45 -5.36 2.20 3.78
N TRP A 46 -5.19 2.16 2.46
CA TRP A 46 -5.27 0.90 1.71
C TRP A 46 -4.15 -0.06 2.12
N LEU A 47 -2.90 0.40 2.16
CA LEU A 47 -1.76 -0.42 2.59
C LEU A 47 -1.95 -0.95 4.01
N ASN A 48 -2.35 -0.10 4.95
CA ASN A 48 -2.58 -0.50 6.33
C ASN A 48 -3.66 -1.58 6.48
N SER A 49 -4.73 -1.49 5.66
CA SER A 49 -5.89 -2.37 5.78
C SER A 49 -5.75 -3.67 4.99
N ASN A 50 -4.93 -3.68 3.94
CA ASN A 50 -4.87 -4.80 2.99
C ASN A 50 -3.50 -5.47 2.95
N PHE A 51 -2.41 -4.72 3.04
CA PHE A 51 -1.08 -5.25 2.78
C PHE A 51 -0.55 -6.08 3.95
N SER A 52 -0.12 -7.30 3.64
CA SER A 52 0.45 -8.25 4.58
C SER A 52 1.91 -8.59 4.25
N PHE A 53 2.71 -8.83 5.28
CA PHE A 53 4.10 -9.21 5.10
C PHE A 53 4.22 -10.67 4.63
N ASP A 54 4.84 -10.88 3.47
CA ASP A 54 5.12 -12.18 2.89
C ASP A 54 6.59 -12.59 3.12
N ARG A 55 6.78 -13.46 4.13
CA ARG A 55 8.09 -14.03 4.46
C ARG A 55 8.65 -14.93 3.34
N SER A 56 7.79 -15.62 2.59
CA SER A 56 8.21 -16.51 1.49
C SER A 56 8.79 -15.71 0.33
N ARG A 57 8.13 -14.60 -0.04
CA ARG A 57 8.63 -13.67 -1.05
C ARG A 57 9.94 -13.03 -0.62
N LEU A 58 10.03 -12.51 0.62
CA LEU A 58 11.30 -11.99 1.14
C LEU A 58 12.41 -13.05 1.06
N GLY A 59 12.15 -14.28 1.50
CA GLY A 59 13.13 -15.36 1.45
C GLY A 59 13.60 -15.69 0.03
N SER A 60 12.70 -15.63 -0.96
CA SER A 60 13.02 -15.82 -2.37
C SER A 60 13.90 -14.69 -2.90
N VAL A 61 13.59 -13.43 -2.55
CA VAL A 61 14.40 -12.26 -2.92
C VAL A 61 15.77 -12.31 -2.24
N GLN A 62 15.86 -12.68 -0.96
CA GLN A 62 17.15 -12.82 -0.28
C GLN A 62 18.06 -13.86 -0.96
N LYS A 63 17.49 -14.96 -1.46
CA LYS A 63 18.26 -15.95 -2.25
C LYS A 63 18.83 -15.31 -3.51
N ARG A 64 18.05 -14.48 -4.22
CA ARG A 64 18.51 -13.73 -5.41
C ARG A 64 19.59 -12.73 -5.08
N ILE A 65 19.43 -11.94 -4.01
CA ILE A 65 20.43 -10.95 -3.58
C ILE A 65 21.77 -11.64 -3.24
N ARG A 66 21.73 -12.82 -2.60
CA ARG A 66 22.94 -13.58 -2.28
C ARG A 66 23.71 -14.03 -3.53
N THR A 67 23.05 -14.27 -4.65
CA THR A 67 23.70 -14.75 -5.88
C THR A 67 24.01 -13.62 -6.88
N GLN A 68 23.21 -12.55 -6.89
CA GLN A 68 23.27 -11.48 -7.89
C GLN A 68 23.66 -10.11 -7.30
N GLY A 69 23.89 -10.03 -5.99
CA GLY A 69 24.09 -8.76 -5.29
C GLY A 69 22.84 -7.86 -5.34
N PRO A 70 22.99 -6.53 -5.33
CA PRO A 70 21.86 -5.59 -5.36
C PRO A 70 20.90 -5.77 -6.55
N LYS A 71 21.39 -6.25 -7.71
CA LYS A 71 20.57 -6.54 -8.90
C LYS A 71 19.58 -7.69 -8.69
N GLY A 72 19.77 -8.50 -7.65
CA GLY A 72 18.86 -9.57 -7.26
C GLY A 72 17.62 -9.08 -6.52
N LEU A 73 17.61 -7.82 -6.06
CA LEU A 73 16.43 -7.18 -5.48
C LEU A 73 15.31 -7.14 -6.53
N LEU A 74 14.08 -7.42 -6.12
CA LEU A 74 12.94 -7.53 -7.03
C LEU A 74 11.74 -6.83 -6.42
N ALA A 75 11.31 -5.74 -7.04
CA ALA A 75 10.06 -5.08 -6.71
C ALA A 75 8.92 -5.77 -7.44
N ARG A 76 7.81 -6.01 -6.75
CA ARG A 76 6.60 -6.43 -7.45
C ARG A 76 6.02 -5.24 -8.21
N ASN A 77 5.53 -5.46 -9.42
CA ASN A 77 4.72 -4.49 -10.13
C ASN A 77 3.57 -3.96 -9.21
N PRO A 78 3.26 -2.66 -9.22
CA PRO A 78 2.23 -2.08 -8.36
C PRO A 78 0.86 -2.76 -8.49
N SER A 79 0.45 -3.12 -9.71
CA SER A 79 -0.85 -3.78 -9.94
C SER A 79 -0.91 -5.17 -9.31
N ALA A 80 0.16 -5.97 -9.46
CA ALA A 80 0.25 -7.28 -8.83
C ALA A 80 0.36 -7.16 -7.30
N THR A 81 1.00 -6.12 -6.77
CA THR A 81 1.00 -5.85 -5.31
C THR A 81 -0.38 -5.53 -4.79
N TYR A 82 -1.14 -4.75 -5.55
CA TYR A 82 -2.53 -4.41 -5.24
C TYR A 82 -3.43 -5.64 -5.23
N ASP A 83 -3.26 -6.55 -6.19
CA ASP A 83 -4.04 -7.78 -6.29
C ASP A 83 -3.65 -8.81 -5.21
N ASP A 84 -2.35 -9.08 -5.05
CA ASP A 84 -1.83 -10.06 -4.08
C ASP A 84 -2.05 -9.60 -2.63
N LYS A 85 -2.02 -8.28 -2.38
CA LYS A 85 -2.10 -7.67 -1.04
C LYS A 85 -1.07 -8.22 -0.06
N ALA A 86 0.03 -8.75 -0.58
CA ALA A 86 1.07 -9.39 0.21
C ALA A 86 2.44 -9.17 -0.44
N GLY A 87 3.46 -8.95 0.37
CA GLY A 87 4.82 -8.73 -0.13
C GLY A 87 5.81 -8.34 0.97
N TYR A 88 6.96 -7.82 0.58
CA TYR A 88 7.94 -7.25 1.53
C TYR A 88 8.11 -5.74 1.30
N CYS A 89 9.00 -5.10 2.07
CA CYS A 89 9.17 -3.65 2.11
C CYS A 89 9.27 -2.98 0.73
N VAL A 90 10.00 -3.58 -0.20
CA VAL A 90 10.13 -3.05 -1.56
C VAL A 90 8.81 -3.08 -2.33
N ASP A 91 8.00 -4.14 -2.21
CA ASP A 91 6.74 -4.24 -2.95
C ASP A 91 5.76 -3.15 -2.50
N SER A 92 5.61 -2.98 -1.17
CA SER A 92 4.79 -1.90 -0.61
C SER A 92 5.30 -0.51 -0.99
N ALA A 93 6.62 -0.33 -1.01
CA ALA A 93 7.23 0.93 -1.40
C ALA A 93 7.04 1.19 -2.90
N ASN A 94 7.15 0.18 -3.76
CA ASN A 94 6.92 0.33 -5.20
C ASN A 94 5.48 0.78 -5.51
N LEU A 95 4.50 0.12 -4.88
CA LEU A 95 3.09 0.50 -5.01
C LEU A 95 2.87 1.95 -4.53
N ALA A 96 3.40 2.29 -3.35
CA ALA A 96 3.28 3.65 -2.83
C ALA A 96 3.93 4.69 -3.76
N LEU A 97 5.13 4.40 -4.28
CA LEU A 97 5.86 5.32 -5.16
C LEU A 97 5.08 5.58 -6.45
N ASP A 98 4.57 4.53 -7.09
CA ASP A 98 3.77 4.65 -8.31
C ASP A 98 2.46 5.41 -8.03
N ALA A 99 1.68 4.97 -7.04
CA ALA A 99 0.39 5.58 -6.72
C ALA A 99 0.54 7.06 -6.38
N LEU A 100 1.50 7.43 -5.51
CA LEU A 100 1.68 8.81 -5.07
C LEU A 100 2.07 9.74 -6.23
N ASN A 101 2.98 9.32 -7.11
CA ASN A 101 3.38 10.14 -8.25
C ASN A 101 2.29 10.23 -9.33
N ARG A 102 1.34 9.31 -9.37
CA ARG A 102 0.16 9.36 -10.25
C ARG A 102 -0.96 10.22 -9.69
N ILE A 103 -1.17 10.20 -8.36
CA ILE A 103 -2.16 11.03 -7.67
C ILE A 103 -1.74 12.50 -7.74
N ASP A 104 -0.52 12.81 -7.30
CA ASP A 104 0.03 14.15 -7.34
C ASP A 104 1.55 14.11 -7.59
N PRO A 105 2.02 14.44 -8.80
CA PRO A 105 3.44 14.55 -9.10
C PRO A 105 4.21 15.54 -8.21
N SER A 106 3.52 16.48 -7.55
CA SER A 106 4.13 17.44 -6.60
C SER A 106 4.68 16.75 -5.35
N TYR A 107 4.17 15.55 -5.02
CA TYR A 107 4.68 14.71 -3.94
C TYR A 107 6.14 14.29 -4.16
N LYS A 108 6.61 14.22 -5.41
CA LYS A 108 8.00 13.84 -5.76
C LYS A 108 8.43 12.57 -5.02
N ALA A 109 7.57 11.55 -5.03
CA ALA A 109 7.77 10.32 -4.28
C ALA A 109 8.98 9.56 -4.83
N ARG A 110 9.86 9.11 -3.92
CA ARG A 110 11.16 8.51 -4.20
C ARG A 110 11.48 7.42 -3.21
N TRP A 111 12.38 6.52 -3.60
CA TRP A 111 12.86 5.47 -2.71
C TRP A 111 13.70 6.04 -1.56
N ILE A 112 13.42 5.57 -0.35
CA ILE A 112 14.32 5.66 0.79
C ILE A 112 14.92 4.28 1.01
N PHE A 113 16.25 4.23 1.03
CA PHE A 113 16.99 3.07 1.46
C PHE A 113 17.42 3.24 2.92
N VAL A 114 17.14 2.22 3.73
CA VAL A 114 17.60 2.14 5.11
C VAL A 114 18.57 0.98 5.26
N ARG A 115 19.84 1.31 5.48
CA ARG A 115 20.86 0.32 5.81
C ARG A 115 20.65 -0.13 7.25
N ASN A 116 20.32 -1.41 7.43
CA ASN A 116 20.40 -2.06 8.73
C ASN A 116 21.87 -2.23 9.16
N GLY A 117 22.24 -1.67 10.32
CA GLY A 117 23.60 -1.68 10.86
C GLY A 117 23.97 -2.97 11.61
N THR A 118 23.00 -3.77 12.04
CA THR A 118 23.23 -4.98 12.86
C THR A 118 22.71 -6.26 12.22
N GLY A 119 21.81 -6.16 11.24
CA GLY A 119 21.21 -7.29 10.54
C GLY A 119 21.56 -7.34 9.04
N LYS A 120 21.28 -8.49 8.43
CA LYS A 120 21.57 -8.75 7.00
C LYS A 120 20.51 -8.18 6.04
N ILE A 121 19.33 -7.85 6.55
CA ILE A 121 18.21 -7.35 5.76
C ILE A 121 18.23 -5.84 5.86
N HIS A 122 18.45 -5.17 4.74
CA HIS A 122 18.20 -3.74 4.59
C HIS A 122 16.72 -3.49 4.31
N HIS A 123 16.27 -2.26 4.52
CA HIS A 123 14.87 -1.89 4.42
C HIS A 123 14.66 -0.80 3.38
N TRP A 124 13.45 -0.75 2.84
CA TRP A 124 13.05 0.18 1.78
C TRP A 124 11.68 0.76 2.11
N ALA A 125 11.53 2.06 1.89
CA ALA A 125 10.29 2.78 2.08
C ALA A 125 10.11 3.82 0.96
N THR A 126 8.93 4.43 0.89
CA THR A 126 8.66 5.53 -0.05
C THR A 126 8.62 6.84 0.70
N GLY A 127 9.55 7.74 0.40
CA GLY A 127 9.53 9.10 0.91
C GLY A 127 8.91 10.05 -0.10
N PHE A 128 8.15 11.02 0.38
CA PHE A 128 7.45 12.00 -0.45
C PHE A 128 7.35 13.34 0.29
N THR A 129 6.97 14.39 -0.43
CA THR A 129 6.92 15.76 0.09
C THR A 129 5.49 16.27 0.13
N VAL A 130 5.06 16.80 1.27
CA VAL A 130 3.78 17.51 1.42
C VAL A 130 4.10 18.83 2.11
N GLU A 131 3.69 19.94 1.49
CA GLU A 131 3.95 21.31 2.03
C GLU A 131 5.43 21.57 2.39
N GLY A 132 6.35 21.00 1.60
CA GLY A 132 7.79 21.13 1.82
C GLY A 132 8.36 20.24 2.93
N LYS A 133 7.55 19.41 3.58
CA LYS A 133 7.97 18.45 4.61
C LYS A 133 8.04 17.04 4.07
N LEU A 134 9.04 16.30 4.53
CA LEU A 134 9.19 14.88 4.25
C LEU A 134 8.11 14.08 4.99
N HIS A 135 7.45 13.20 4.26
CA HIS A 135 6.65 12.11 4.81
C HIS A 135 7.18 10.78 4.29
N VAL A 136 7.03 9.71 5.07
CA VAL A 136 7.52 8.37 4.70
C VAL A 136 6.41 7.35 4.84
N MET A 137 6.16 6.59 3.77
CA MET A 137 5.22 5.48 3.73
C MET A 137 6.00 4.16 3.86
N ASP A 138 5.83 3.48 4.99
CA ASP A 138 6.56 2.27 5.35
C ASP A 138 5.58 1.18 5.81
N PHE A 139 5.31 0.16 5.00
CA PHE A 139 4.29 -0.84 5.32
C PHE A 139 4.73 -2.30 5.22
N GLY A 140 5.83 -2.61 4.53
CA GLY A 140 6.29 -3.98 4.30
C GLY A 140 7.29 -4.52 5.30
N ALA A 141 7.16 -4.11 6.55
CA ALA A 141 7.91 -4.63 7.67
C ALA A 141 7.29 -5.92 8.22
N GLY A 142 8.15 -6.88 8.58
CA GLY A 142 7.71 -8.13 9.22
C GLY A 142 7.30 -7.94 10.69
N PRO A 143 6.77 -8.99 11.36
CA PRO A 143 6.25 -8.90 12.72
C PRO A 143 7.24 -8.34 13.76
N HIS A 144 8.53 -8.64 13.60
CA HIS A 144 9.57 -8.15 14.52
C HIS A 144 9.90 -6.67 14.34
N TRP A 145 9.43 -6.08 13.23
CA TRP A 145 9.67 -4.70 12.84
C TRP A 145 8.35 -3.93 12.73
N SER A 146 7.25 -4.43 13.30
CA SER A 146 5.91 -3.87 13.10
C SER A 146 5.77 -2.42 13.55
N GLU A 147 6.57 -1.98 14.52
CA GLU A 147 6.57 -0.60 15.03
C GLU A 147 6.99 0.43 13.96
N MET A 148 7.73 0.00 12.91
CA MET A 148 8.08 0.91 11.80
C MET A 148 6.94 1.09 10.80
N LYS A 149 5.83 0.34 10.91
CA LYS A 149 4.76 0.42 9.92
C LYS A 149 3.93 1.69 10.10
N GLY A 150 3.74 2.44 9.03
CA GLY A 150 2.82 3.56 8.98
C GLY A 150 3.17 4.61 7.92
N ILE A 151 2.44 5.72 7.99
CA ILE A 151 2.88 6.99 7.42
C ILE A 151 3.56 7.77 8.54
N HIS A 152 4.78 8.23 8.29
CA HIS A 152 5.61 8.97 9.24
C HIS A 152 5.89 10.38 8.75
N GLY A 153 6.22 11.28 9.68
CA GLY A 153 6.39 12.71 9.45
C GLY A 153 5.20 13.53 9.98
N PRO A 154 5.11 14.81 9.62
CA PRO A 154 6.05 15.56 8.77
C PRO A 154 7.44 15.66 9.40
N TYR A 155 8.48 15.56 8.57
CA TYR A 155 9.88 15.73 8.95
C TYR A 155 10.56 16.83 8.14
N GLU A 156 11.58 17.46 8.71
CA GLU A 156 12.45 18.39 7.97
C GLU A 156 13.45 17.65 7.07
N SER A 157 13.82 16.41 7.44
CA SER A 157 14.91 15.69 6.79
C SER A 157 14.85 14.18 7.00
N LEU A 158 15.66 13.44 6.25
CA LEU A 158 15.85 12.00 6.47
C LEU A 158 16.49 11.69 7.83
N ASP A 159 17.22 12.63 8.43
CA ASP A 159 17.84 12.43 9.75
C ASP A 159 16.77 12.34 10.84
N GLU A 160 15.67 13.07 10.74
CA GLU A 160 14.55 12.94 11.66
C GLU A 160 13.84 11.59 11.50
N TYR A 161 13.70 11.10 10.27
CA TYR A 161 13.21 9.75 10.04
C TYR A 161 14.16 8.67 10.58
N ALA A 162 15.49 8.87 10.44
CA ALA A 162 16.50 8.01 11.03
C ALA A 162 16.43 8.01 12.57
N ASN A 163 16.19 9.17 13.18
CA ASN A 163 16.00 9.30 14.63
C ASN A 163 14.73 8.58 15.10
N PHE A 164 13.63 8.71 14.36
CA PHE A 164 12.41 7.94 14.62
C PHE A 164 12.71 6.43 14.60
N LEU A 165 13.29 5.92 13.52
CA LEU A 165 13.64 4.49 13.43
C LEU A 165 14.60 4.03 14.53
N SER A 166 15.52 4.90 14.97
CA SER A 166 16.46 4.62 16.06
C SER A 166 15.80 4.60 17.44
N SER A 167 14.64 5.23 17.58
CA SER A 167 13.86 5.22 18.83
C SER A 167 13.05 3.94 19.03
N LEU A 168 12.88 3.13 17.97
CA LEU A 168 12.10 1.89 18.01
C LEU A 168 12.93 0.71 18.51
N ASN A 169 12.28 -0.26 19.15
CA ASN A 169 12.93 -1.49 19.62
C ASN A 169 12.78 -2.64 18.61
N LEU A 170 13.58 -2.60 17.54
CA LEU A 170 13.45 -3.50 16.40
C LEU A 170 14.43 -4.67 16.48
N GLN A 171 13.93 -5.91 16.51
CA GLN A 171 14.80 -7.09 16.65
C GLN A 171 15.76 -7.24 15.46
N GLY A 172 17.07 -7.31 15.76
CA GLY A 172 18.11 -7.50 14.73
C GLY A 172 18.19 -6.34 13.74
N PHE A 173 17.75 -5.15 14.15
CA PHE A 173 17.78 -3.95 13.34
C PHE A 173 18.36 -2.79 14.15
N SER A 174 19.23 -2.04 13.50
CA SER A 174 19.69 -0.73 13.96
C SER A 174 19.84 0.16 12.73
N VAL A 175 19.62 1.45 12.91
CA VAL A 175 19.75 2.40 11.81
C VAL A 175 21.23 2.62 11.54
N GLY A 176 21.69 2.18 10.37
CA GLY A 176 23.04 2.45 9.89
C GLY A 176 23.10 3.72 9.04
N GLU A 177 22.23 3.83 8.04
CA GLU A 177 22.12 4.97 7.13
C GLU A 177 20.71 5.02 6.56
N VAL A 178 20.21 6.24 6.36
CA VAL A 178 18.94 6.52 5.70
C VAL A 178 19.22 7.49 4.56
N VAL A 179 19.03 7.05 3.30
CA VAL A 179 19.36 7.86 2.13
C VAL A 179 18.30 7.77 1.05
N TRP A 180 18.13 8.87 0.33
CA TRP A 180 17.39 8.87 -0.93
C TRP A 180 18.07 7.99 -1.95
N ARG A 181 17.27 7.25 -2.73
CA ARG A 181 17.71 6.54 -3.92
C ARG A 181 16.83 6.96 -5.09
N ASN A 182 17.43 7.63 -6.06
CA ASN A 182 16.74 8.03 -7.29
C ASN A 182 16.57 6.85 -8.26
N GLN A 183 17.32 5.77 -8.06
CA GLN A 183 17.27 4.57 -8.89
C GLN A 183 17.15 3.35 -7.99
N PHE A 184 16.17 2.51 -8.30
CA PHE A 184 16.02 1.21 -7.68
C PHE A 184 17.14 0.29 -8.19
N PRO A 185 17.95 -0.35 -7.31
CA PRO A 185 19.11 -1.13 -7.74
C PRO A 185 18.76 -2.51 -8.30
N GLY A 186 17.51 -2.93 -8.11
CA GLY A 186 16.96 -4.20 -8.56
C GLY A 186 16.22 -4.09 -9.88
N GLN A 187 15.24 -4.97 -10.05
CA GLN A 187 14.33 -5.01 -11.19
C GLN A 187 12.88 -5.03 -10.71
N GLU A 188 11.94 -4.68 -11.58
CA GLU A 188 10.52 -4.99 -11.38
C GLU A 188 10.21 -6.36 -12.01
N ASP A 189 9.24 -7.10 -11.46
CA ASP A 189 8.74 -8.34 -12.06
C ASP A 189 7.73 -8.13 -13.20
#